data_AF-A0A7W4Z7R6-F1
#
_entry.id   AF-A0A7W4Z7R6-F1
#
_cell.length_a   1.000
_cell.length_b   1.000
_cell.length_c   1.000
_cell.angle_alpha   90.00
_cell.angle_beta   90.00
_cell.angle_gamma   90.00
#
_symmetry.space_group_name_H-M   'P 1'
#
loop_
_entity.id
_entity.type
_entity.pdbx_description
1 polymer ?
#
loop_
_entity_poly.entity_id
_entity_poly.type
_entity_poly.pdbx_seq_one_letter_code
_entity_poly.pdbx_strand_id
1 'polypeptide(L)'
;MNDAHDLNLILEARTPLVVLETFEETRALQLLTRVAVKRACALHCWSATEGINYLGFGHKIESDDDLADPERALRAIKKQNQPAIIALCDFHPYLTNPLIVRLVKDIALGDEKTRPTLVLISHSLKMPPELTRLSAYFRMRLPTEAQLEAVIREEARLWAGENGGHRVRTDQQTLSQLMNNLKGLSFDDSRRLIRSAIRDDGAIDESDLPEINRAKFQLMDMEGVLSFEYNTEKFSSVGGLHGLKHWLEQRKGAFLNGSSKDTPKGVMLLGVQGGGKSLAAKAIAGVWGLPLLRLDFAALYNKYIGETEKNLREALELAELMSPCVLWIDEIEKGLANGGSDDGTSRRIQGTLLTWLSERSKPVFVCCTSNDISGLPPELVRKGRLDEIFFVDLPDEAVRRDIFEIHLTKRDQSPGLFDLPLLSAASAGFSGAEIEQAIVSGLYTCAAQGTDLTTETLLHAIANTRPLSVVMGEKIQALRDWANDRTVMA
;
A
#
# COMPACT_ATOMS: atom_id res chain seq x y z
N MET A 1 17.40 -18.18 -4.62
CA MET A 1 17.16 -19.35 -3.75
C MET A 1 15.71 -19.78 -3.92
N ASN A 2 15.47 -21.08 -4.03
CA ASN A 2 14.23 -21.69 -4.47
C ASN A 2 13.32 -21.99 -3.27
N ASP A 3 12.05 -21.56 -3.28
CA ASP A 3 11.07 -21.84 -2.21
C ASP A 3 11.03 -23.33 -1.83
N ALA A 4 11.26 -24.21 -2.80
CA ALA A 4 11.30 -25.66 -2.59
C ALA A 4 12.47 -26.10 -1.71
N HIS A 5 13.60 -25.39 -1.76
CA HIS A 5 14.74 -25.67 -0.90
C HIS A 5 14.45 -25.27 0.54
N ASP A 6 13.91 -24.07 0.75
CA ASP A 6 13.65 -23.54 2.09
C ASP A 6 12.54 -24.31 2.80
N LEU A 7 11.45 -24.64 2.08
CA LEU A 7 10.40 -25.50 2.62
C LEU A 7 10.95 -26.90 2.96
N ASN A 8 11.84 -27.44 2.11
CA ASN A 8 12.48 -28.73 2.38
C ASN A 8 13.35 -28.68 3.66
N LEU A 9 14.06 -27.58 3.92
CA LEU A 9 14.83 -27.41 5.17
C LEU A 9 13.92 -27.41 6.41
N ILE A 10 12.76 -26.74 6.35
CA ILE A 10 11.77 -26.77 7.45
C ILE A 10 11.26 -28.18 7.69
N LEU A 11 10.93 -28.91 6.61
CA LEU A 11 10.48 -30.28 6.73
C LEU A 11 11.59 -31.24 7.20
N GLU A 12 12.85 -30.98 6.88
CA GLU A 12 14.03 -31.71 7.37
C GLU A 12 14.27 -31.51 8.87
N ALA A 13 13.92 -30.34 9.41
CA ALA A 13 13.90 -30.09 10.85
C ALA A 13 12.77 -30.85 11.59
N ARG A 14 12.02 -31.71 10.88
CA ARG A 14 10.94 -32.57 11.40
C ARG A 14 9.86 -31.81 12.15
N THR A 15 9.64 -30.56 11.77
CA THR A 15 8.53 -29.75 12.29
C THR A 15 7.21 -30.46 11.98
N PRO A 16 6.37 -30.76 12.98
CA PRO A 16 5.15 -31.54 12.77
C PRO A 16 4.06 -30.74 12.07
N LEU A 17 4.02 -29.42 12.27
CA LEU A 17 3.05 -28.52 11.66
C LEU A 17 3.77 -27.44 10.87
N VAL A 18 3.36 -27.23 9.62
CA VAL A 18 3.81 -26.11 8.80
C VAL A 18 2.59 -25.26 8.45
N VAL A 19 2.67 -23.96 8.69
CA VAL A 19 1.63 -23.01 8.31
C VAL A 19 2.09 -22.30 7.04
N LEU A 20 1.32 -22.46 5.97
CA LEU A 20 1.55 -21.83 4.68
C LEU A 20 0.40 -20.87 4.40
N GLU A 21 0.63 -19.59 4.70
CA GLU A 21 -0.36 -18.54 4.43
C GLU A 21 -0.21 -18.04 2.99
N THR A 22 -1.23 -18.28 2.16
CA THR A 22 -1.25 -17.84 0.76
C THR A 22 -2.67 -17.86 0.17
N PHE A 23 -2.89 -16.99 -0.82
CA PHE A 23 -4.05 -17.06 -1.71
C PHE A 23 -3.78 -17.97 -2.94
N GLU A 24 -2.54 -18.41 -3.15
CA GLU A 24 -2.11 -19.21 -4.32
C GLU A 24 -2.07 -20.71 -4.00
N GLU A 25 -3.22 -21.30 -3.63
CA GLU A 25 -3.32 -22.71 -3.22
C GLU A 25 -2.70 -23.69 -4.23
N THR A 26 -3.02 -23.51 -5.52
CA THR A 26 -2.51 -24.39 -6.59
C THR A 26 -0.97 -24.37 -6.63
N ARG A 27 -0.36 -23.20 -6.45
CA ARG A 27 1.09 -23.05 -6.44
C ARG A 27 1.71 -23.64 -5.18
N ALA A 28 1.06 -23.50 -4.02
CA ALA A 28 1.48 -24.13 -2.77
C ALA A 28 1.45 -25.67 -2.88
N LEU A 29 0.39 -26.24 -3.47
CA LEU A 29 0.31 -27.68 -3.72
C LEU A 29 1.40 -28.15 -4.69
N GLN A 30 1.64 -27.43 -5.80
CA GLN A 30 2.75 -27.75 -6.72
C GLN A 30 4.12 -27.69 -6.03
N LEU A 31 4.33 -26.74 -5.12
CA LEU A 31 5.54 -26.63 -4.33
C LEU A 31 5.70 -27.86 -3.44
N LEU A 32 4.65 -28.25 -2.72
CA LEU A 32 4.63 -29.45 -1.88
C LEU A 32 4.88 -30.72 -2.70
N THR A 33 4.31 -30.85 -3.90
CA THR A 33 4.56 -31.99 -4.80
C THR A 33 6.05 -32.09 -5.14
N ARG A 34 6.71 -30.98 -5.51
CA ARG A 34 8.15 -30.98 -5.82
C ARG A 34 8.98 -31.41 -4.62
N VAL A 35 8.62 -30.94 -3.42
CA VAL A 35 9.32 -31.29 -2.18
C VAL A 35 9.08 -32.76 -1.81
N ALA A 36 7.85 -33.25 -1.93
CA ALA A 36 7.49 -34.65 -1.68
C ALA A 36 8.25 -35.61 -2.61
N VAL A 37 8.35 -35.28 -3.91
CA VAL A 37 9.13 -36.04 -4.89
C VAL A 37 10.61 -36.08 -4.50
N LYS A 38 11.18 -34.93 -4.10
CA LYS A 38 12.58 -34.86 -3.68
C LYS A 38 12.86 -35.69 -2.41
N ARG A 39 11.87 -35.78 -1.51
CA ARG A 39 11.96 -36.56 -0.26
C ARG A 39 11.54 -38.02 -0.42
N ALA A 40 11.03 -38.43 -1.58
CA ALA A 40 10.44 -39.73 -1.82
C ALA A 40 9.39 -40.13 -0.75
N CYS A 41 8.52 -39.19 -0.37
CA CYS A 41 7.45 -39.41 0.59
C CYS A 41 6.07 -39.20 -0.02
N ALA A 42 5.04 -39.78 0.59
CA ALA A 42 3.66 -39.59 0.15
C ALA A 42 3.19 -38.14 0.39
N LEU A 43 2.36 -37.64 -0.52
CA LEU A 43 1.66 -36.35 -0.40
C LEU A 43 0.16 -36.60 -0.55
N HIS A 44 -0.59 -36.20 0.48
CA HIS A 44 -2.04 -36.17 0.47
C HIS A 44 -2.52 -34.73 0.61
N CYS A 45 -3.70 -34.45 0.07
CA CYS A 45 -4.38 -33.17 0.19
C CYS A 45 -5.78 -33.41 0.71
N TRP A 46 -6.20 -32.62 1.68
CA TRP A 46 -7.56 -32.60 2.17
C TRP A 46 -8.23 -31.28 1.81
N SER A 47 -9.46 -31.36 1.34
CA SER A 47 -10.38 -30.23 1.23
C SER A 47 -11.76 -30.62 1.76
N ALA A 48 -12.56 -29.64 2.19
CA ALA A 48 -13.91 -29.89 2.67
C ALA A 48 -14.86 -30.45 1.59
N THR A 49 -14.50 -30.32 0.31
CA THR A 49 -15.33 -30.80 -0.83
C THR A 49 -14.94 -32.19 -1.30
N GLU A 50 -13.65 -32.53 -1.22
CA GLU A 50 -13.15 -33.79 -1.79
C GLU A 50 -12.64 -34.78 -0.74
N GLY A 51 -12.54 -34.37 0.53
CA GLY A 51 -11.91 -35.18 1.58
C GLY A 51 -10.42 -35.39 1.31
N ILE A 52 -9.85 -36.50 1.79
CA ILE A 52 -8.42 -36.78 1.59
C ILE A 52 -8.18 -37.39 0.20
N ASN A 53 -7.64 -36.56 -0.69
CA ASN A 53 -7.17 -36.91 -2.02
C ASN A 53 -5.65 -37.06 -2.09
N TYR A 54 -5.20 -37.68 -3.17
CA TYR A 54 -3.84 -38.11 -3.36
C TYR A 54 -3.16 -37.34 -4.49
N LEU A 55 -2.02 -36.71 -4.21
CA LEU A 55 -1.34 -35.80 -5.15
C LEU A 55 0.06 -36.26 -5.60
N GLY A 56 0.56 -37.43 -5.17
CA GLY A 56 1.98 -37.83 -5.28
C GLY A 56 2.32 -39.30 -5.65
N PHE A 57 3.40 -39.87 -5.05
CA PHE A 57 3.85 -41.30 -5.17
C PHE A 57 3.76 -42.07 -3.82
N GLY A 58 3.22 -43.31 -3.79
CA GLY A 58 2.68 -43.98 -2.56
C GLY A 58 1.25 -44.58 -2.65
N HIS A 59 0.77 -45.20 -1.56
CA HIS A 59 -0.54 -45.91 -1.49
C HIS A 59 -1.72 -44.97 -1.22
N LYS A 60 -2.89 -45.28 -1.81
CA LYS A 60 -4.16 -44.59 -1.55
C LYS A 60 -4.63 -44.88 -0.12
N ILE A 61 -5.22 -43.90 0.54
CA ILE A 61 -5.89 -44.12 1.82
C ILE A 61 -7.20 -44.82 1.49
N GLU A 62 -7.23 -46.14 1.65
CA GLU A 62 -8.47 -46.91 1.52
C GLU A 62 -9.32 -46.66 2.78
N SER A 63 -10.45 -45.97 2.63
CA SER A 63 -11.49 -45.90 3.65
C SER A 63 -12.86 -45.73 3.01
N ASP A 64 -13.85 -46.48 3.51
CA ASP A 64 -15.28 -46.38 3.16
C ASP A 64 -15.98 -45.15 3.81
N ASP A 65 -15.25 -44.35 4.60
CA ASP A 65 -15.78 -43.23 5.35
C ASP A 65 -15.76 -41.92 4.54
N ASP A 66 -16.75 -41.06 4.79
CA ASP A 66 -16.76 -39.67 4.32
C ASP A 66 -15.64 -38.88 4.99
N LEU A 67 -14.48 -38.83 4.33
CA LEU A 67 -13.28 -38.11 4.76
C LEU A 67 -13.35 -36.60 4.49
N ALA A 68 -14.48 -36.06 3.99
CA ALA A 68 -14.70 -34.62 3.92
C ALA A 68 -14.95 -34.02 5.32
N ASP A 69 -15.38 -34.83 6.30
CA ASP A 69 -15.47 -34.38 7.69
C ASP A 69 -14.06 -34.23 8.32
N PRO A 70 -13.74 -33.06 8.90
CA PRO A 70 -12.40 -32.78 9.42
C PRO A 70 -12.01 -33.67 10.61
N GLU A 71 -12.96 -34.08 11.45
CA GLU A 71 -12.66 -34.95 12.59
C GLU A 71 -12.30 -36.35 12.10
N ARG A 72 -13.10 -36.91 11.19
CA ARG A 72 -12.86 -38.22 10.57
C ARG A 72 -11.54 -38.23 9.79
N ALA A 73 -11.27 -37.18 9.02
CA ALA A 73 -10.01 -37.03 8.30
C ALA A 73 -8.80 -37.06 9.24
N LEU A 74 -8.80 -36.27 10.31
CA LEU A 74 -7.70 -36.26 11.28
C LEU A 74 -7.54 -37.61 12.00
N ARG A 75 -8.65 -38.30 12.31
CA ARG A 75 -8.58 -39.65 12.88
C ARG A 75 -7.98 -40.66 11.91
N ALA A 76 -8.30 -40.57 10.62
CA ALA A 76 -7.71 -41.40 9.58
C ALA A 76 -6.21 -41.11 9.40
N ILE A 77 -5.82 -39.84 9.39
CA ILE A 77 -4.41 -39.40 9.32
C ILE A 77 -3.62 -39.90 10.54
N LYS A 78 -4.18 -39.79 11.75
CA LYS A 78 -3.53 -40.27 12.99
C LYS A 78 -3.28 -41.78 12.98
N LYS A 79 -4.14 -42.56 12.32
CA LYS A 79 -3.98 -44.02 12.19
C LYS A 79 -2.87 -44.41 11.21
N GLN A 80 -2.48 -43.51 10.29
CA GLN A 80 -1.37 -43.78 9.39
C GLN A 80 -0.06 -43.76 10.16
N ASN A 81 0.64 -44.89 10.15
CA ASN A 81 1.93 -45.05 10.79
C ASN A 81 3.06 -45.00 9.75
N GLN A 82 2.97 -44.04 8.82
CA GLN A 82 3.92 -43.84 7.73
C GLN A 82 4.23 -42.35 7.54
N PRO A 83 5.49 -41.99 7.26
CA PRO A 83 5.87 -40.61 7.02
C PRO A 83 5.24 -40.10 5.72
N ALA A 84 4.39 -39.09 5.84
CA ALA A 84 3.72 -38.43 4.73
C ALA A 84 3.61 -36.92 4.97
N ILE A 85 3.44 -36.16 3.90
CA ILE A 85 3.04 -34.76 3.94
C ILE A 85 1.53 -34.72 3.71
N ILE A 86 0.79 -34.07 4.61
CA ILE A 86 -0.65 -33.90 4.49
C ILE A 86 -0.94 -32.41 4.36
N ALA A 87 -1.30 -31.96 3.16
CA ALA A 87 -1.80 -30.62 2.93
C ALA A 87 -3.27 -30.55 3.37
N LEU A 88 -3.60 -29.62 4.27
CA LEU A 88 -4.95 -29.36 4.72
C LEU A 88 -5.35 -27.97 4.20
N CYS A 89 -6.13 -27.93 3.15
CA CYS A 89 -6.55 -26.72 2.46
C CYS A 89 -7.76 -26.09 3.15
N ASP A 90 -7.70 -24.77 3.40
CA ASP A 90 -8.71 -23.98 4.09
C ASP A 90 -9.18 -24.60 5.43
N PHE A 91 -8.24 -25.19 6.17
CA PHE A 91 -8.54 -25.84 7.45
C PHE A 91 -8.76 -24.85 8.62
N HIS A 92 -8.48 -23.56 8.40
CA HIS A 92 -8.50 -22.52 9.43
C HIS A 92 -9.84 -22.38 10.19
N PRO A 93 -11.05 -22.55 9.59
CA PRO A 93 -12.30 -22.38 10.33
C PRO A 93 -12.48 -23.44 11.42
N TYR A 94 -11.93 -24.64 11.20
CA TYR A 94 -12.10 -25.79 12.09
C TYR A 94 -11.16 -25.76 13.30
N LEU A 95 -10.11 -24.92 13.28
CA LEU A 95 -9.18 -24.76 14.42
C LEU A 95 -9.77 -23.95 15.59
N THR A 96 -11.04 -23.55 15.50
CA THR A 96 -11.82 -23.03 16.62
C THR A 96 -12.39 -24.14 17.52
N ASN A 97 -12.51 -25.37 17.00
CA ASN A 97 -13.05 -26.49 17.74
C ASN A 97 -11.97 -27.17 18.62
N PRO A 98 -12.15 -27.23 19.96
CA PRO A 98 -11.16 -27.81 20.87
C PRO A 98 -10.80 -29.28 20.56
N LEU A 99 -11.75 -30.07 20.05
CA LEU A 99 -11.51 -31.47 19.67
C LEU A 99 -10.57 -31.57 18.46
N ILE A 100 -10.81 -30.74 17.45
CA ILE A 100 -9.96 -30.66 16.24
C ILE A 100 -8.55 -30.21 16.62
N VAL A 101 -8.43 -29.15 17.44
CA VAL A 101 -7.14 -28.68 17.95
C VAL A 101 -6.40 -29.78 18.70
N ARG A 102 -7.11 -30.55 19.55
CA ARG A 102 -6.53 -31.68 20.26
C ARG A 102 -6.09 -32.81 19.33
N LEU A 103 -6.86 -33.14 18.29
CA LEU A 103 -6.50 -34.16 17.31
C LEU A 103 -5.26 -33.77 16.51
N VAL A 104 -5.18 -32.52 16.04
CA VAL A 104 -3.98 -31.98 15.37
C VAL A 104 -2.76 -32.07 16.30
N LYS A 105 -2.93 -31.71 17.58
CA LYS A 105 -1.86 -31.81 18.59
C LYS A 105 -1.42 -33.24 18.82
N ASP A 106 -2.36 -34.18 18.90
CA ASP A 106 -2.05 -35.60 19.08
C ASP A 106 -1.24 -36.16 17.90
N ILE A 107 -1.58 -35.77 16.65
CA ILE A 107 -0.79 -36.13 15.46
C ILE A 107 0.60 -35.52 15.55
N ALA A 108 0.68 -34.23 15.89
CA ALA A 108 1.95 -33.51 16.01
C ALA A 108 2.88 -34.05 17.11
N LEU A 109 2.32 -34.65 18.17
CA LEU A 109 3.06 -35.28 19.26
C LEU A 109 3.35 -36.78 19.04
N GLY A 110 2.93 -37.35 17.90
CA GLY A 110 3.23 -38.74 17.54
C GLY A 110 4.74 -39.02 17.41
N ASP A 111 5.10 -40.29 17.19
CA ASP A 111 6.50 -40.71 16.98
C ASP A 111 7.11 -39.94 15.81
N GLU A 112 8.21 -39.26 16.07
CA GLU A 112 8.91 -38.39 15.12
C GLU A 112 9.34 -39.12 13.83
N LYS A 113 9.50 -40.44 13.88
CA LYS A 113 9.90 -41.26 12.72
C LYS A 113 8.73 -41.64 11.80
N THR A 114 7.51 -41.73 12.33
CA THR A 114 6.36 -42.28 11.58
C THR A 114 5.21 -41.31 11.46
N ARG A 115 5.19 -40.22 12.25
CA ARG A 115 4.13 -39.21 12.19
C ARG A 115 4.14 -38.49 10.83
N PRO A 116 2.97 -38.17 10.28
CA PRO A 116 2.89 -37.28 9.14
C PRO A 116 3.23 -35.83 9.56
N THR A 117 3.73 -35.05 8.61
CA THR A 117 3.80 -33.59 8.73
C THR A 117 2.52 -33.00 8.16
N LEU A 118 1.81 -32.21 8.97
CA LEU A 118 0.63 -31.49 8.52
C LEU A 118 1.04 -30.12 7.99
N VAL A 119 0.57 -29.76 6.81
CA VAL A 119 0.77 -28.46 6.19
C VAL A 119 -0.58 -27.78 6.07
N LEU A 120 -0.80 -26.74 6.86
CA LEU A 120 -2.03 -25.94 6.85
C LEU A 120 -1.90 -24.87 5.77
N ILE A 121 -2.70 -24.97 4.70
CA ILE A 121 -2.75 -23.98 3.62
C ILE A 121 -4.01 -23.14 3.80
N SER A 122 -3.85 -21.82 3.92
CA SER A 122 -4.97 -20.91 4.12
C SER A 122 -4.60 -19.50 3.70
N HIS A 123 -5.57 -18.67 3.32
CA HIS A 123 -5.33 -17.25 3.07
C HIS A 123 -4.97 -16.46 4.36
N SER A 124 -5.45 -16.91 5.52
CA SER A 124 -5.17 -16.35 6.83
C SER A 124 -5.35 -17.42 7.91
N LEU A 125 -4.41 -17.52 8.86
CA LEU A 125 -4.49 -18.52 9.91
C LEU A 125 -4.00 -18.02 11.27
N LYS A 126 -4.93 -17.75 12.18
CA LYS A 126 -4.61 -17.52 13.60
C LYS A 126 -4.42 -18.86 14.32
N MET A 127 -3.17 -19.24 14.56
CA MET A 127 -2.85 -20.50 15.24
C MET A 127 -3.30 -20.53 16.71
N PRO A 128 -3.98 -21.61 17.16
CA PRO A 128 -4.26 -21.84 18.57
C PRO A 128 -2.97 -21.91 19.42
N PRO A 129 -2.96 -21.36 20.65
CA PRO A 129 -1.79 -21.35 21.53
C PRO A 129 -1.18 -22.74 21.79
N GLU A 130 -2.02 -23.78 21.80
CA GLU A 130 -1.63 -25.17 22.04
C GLU A 130 -0.77 -25.76 20.93
N LEU A 131 -0.85 -25.17 19.72
CA LEU A 131 -0.17 -25.64 18.50
C LEU A 131 1.00 -24.73 18.10
N THR A 132 1.05 -23.48 18.60
CA THR A 132 2.05 -22.48 18.19
C THR A 132 3.51 -22.96 18.31
N ARG A 133 3.85 -23.70 19.39
CA ARG A 133 5.20 -24.22 19.61
C ARG A 133 5.55 -25.45 18.77
N LEU A 134 4.55 -26.05 18.12
CA LEU A 134 4.69 -27.21 17.24
C LEU A 134 4.68 -26.81 15.76
N SER A 135 4.47 -25.52 15.47
CA SER A 135 4.33 -24.98 14.12
C SER A 135 5.53 -24.16 13.66
N ALA A 136 5.90 -24.32 12.40
CA ALA A 136 6.75 -23.36 11.68
C ALA A 136 5.90 -22.63 10.64
N TYR A 137 6.13 -21.33 10.50
CA TYR A 137 5.51 -20.54 9.44
C TYR A 137 6.40 -20.53 8.21
N PHE A 138 5.81 -20.77 7.05
CA PHE A 138 6.45 -20.66 5.75
C PHE A 138 5.67 -19.69 4.89
N ARG A 139 6.34 -18.63 4.42
CA ARG A 139 5.77 -17.66 3.48
C ARG A 139 6.40 -17.87 2.12
N MET A 140 5.57 -18.03 1.10
CA MET A 140 6.05 -18.10 -0.28
C MET A 140 6.65 -16.76 -0.70
N ARG A 141 7.67 -16.81 -1.55
CA ARG A 141 8.28 -15.59 -2.06
C ARG A 141 7.50 -15.04 -3.24
N LEU A 142 7.49 -13.71 -3.29
CA LEU A 142 7.02 -12.96 -4.44
C LEU A 142 7.92 -13.24 -5.67
N PRO A 143 7.37 -13.14 -6.89
CA PRO A 143 8.12 -13.33 -8.12
C PRO A 143 9.31 -12.37 -8.22
N THR A 144 10.45 -12.94 -8.59
CA THR A 144 11.63 -12.14 -8.98
C THR A 144 11.41 -11.50 -10.34
N GLU A 145 12.22 -10.48 -10.65
CA GLU A 145 12.17 -9.77 -11.93
C GLU A 145 12.30 -10.71 -13.14
N ALA A 146 13.25 -11.64 -13.10
CA ALA A 146 13.43 -12.65 -14.14
C ALA A 146 12.23 -13.62 -14.27
N GLN A 147 11.53 -13.91 -13.18
CA GLN A 147 10.32 -14.74 -13.21
C GLN A 147 9.13 -13.98 -13.78
N LEU A 148 8.96 -12.71 -13.42
CA LEU A 148 7.94 -11.84 -14.03
C LEU A 148 8.15 -11.72 -15.55
N GLU A 149 9.40 -11.53 -15.98
CA GLU A 149 9.73 -11.47 -17.40
C GLU A 149 9.39 -12.78 -18.13
N ALA A 150 9.61 -13.93 -17.49
CA ALA A 150 9.21 -15.22 -18.04
C ALA A 150 7.68 -15.34 -18.19
N VAL A 151 6.91 -14.87 -17.20
CA VAL A 151 5.43 -14.86 -17.25
C VAL A 151 4.94 -13.94 -18.38
N ILE A 152 5.52 -12.75 -18.54
CA ILE A 152 5.18 -11.82 -19.64
C ILE A 152 5.44 -12.49 -20.99
N ARG A 153 6.61 -13.13 -21.17
CA ARG A 153 6.96 -13.83 -22.41
C ARG A 153 6.03 -15.02 -22.69
N GLU A 154 5.58 -15.72 -21.66
CA GLU A 154 4.64 -16.84 -21.79
C GLU A 154 3.26 -16.34 -22.25
N GLU A 155 2.67 -15.35 -21.58
CA GLU A 155 1.37 -14.79 -21.94
C GLU A 155 1.40 -14.11 -23.31
N ALA A 156 2.47 -13.40 -23.66
CA ALA A 156 2.64 -12.83 -25.01
C ALA A 156 2.71 -13.89 -26.11
N ARG A 157 3.29 -15.07 -25.84
CA ARG A 157 3.31 -16.20 -26.77
C ARG A 157 1.94 -16.84 -26.92
N LEU A 158 1.20 -17.00 -25.82
CA LEU A 158 -0.16 -17.54 -25.84
C LEU A 158 -1.07 -16.63 -26.66
N TRP A 159 -1.03 -15.32 -26.42
CA TRP A 159 -1.78 -14.33 -27.19
C TRP A 159 -1.40 -14.34 -28.68
N ALA A 160 -0.11 -14.42 -29.01
CA ALA A 160 0.34 -14.51 -30.40
C ALA A 160 -0.18 -15.78 -31.09
N GLY A 161 -0.26 -16.91 -30.37
CA GLY A 161 -0.83 -18.15 -30.90
C GLY A 161 -2.32 -18.03 -31.22
N GLU A 162 -3.08 -17.32 -30.39
CA GLU A 162 -4.51 -17.08 -30.59
C GLU A 162 -4.81 -16.03 -31.67
N ASN A 163 -3.90 -15.09 -31.89
CA ASN A 163 -4.07 -13.96 -32.81
C ASN A 163 -3.19 -14.07 -34.08
N GLY A 164 -3.14 -15.27 -34.68
CA GLY A 164 -2.55 -15.47 -36.00
C GLY A 164 -1.03 -15.20 -36.11
N GLY A 165 -0.31 -15.27 -34.99
CA GLY A 165 1.15 -15.06 -34.93
C GLY A 165 1.57 -13.59 -34.81
N HIS A 166 0.63 -12.65 -34.62
CA HIS A 166 0.97 -11.26 -34.36
C HIS A 166 1.75 -11.15 -33.03
N ARG A 167 2.83 -10.36 -33.04
CA ARG A 167 3.64 -10.11 -31.84
C ARG A 167 3.04 -8.94 -31.05
N VAL A 168 3.03 -9.09 -29.74
CA VAL A 168 2.68 -8.01 -28.82
C VAL A 168 3.64 -6.82 -29.05
N ARG A 169 3.09 -5.63 -29.19
CA ARG A 169 3.85 -4.39 -29.41
C ARG A 169 4.18 -3.76 -28.06
N THR A 170 5.46 -3.66 -27.72
CA THR A 170 5.91 -2.98 -26.50
C THR A 170 7.33 -2.47 -26.68
N ASP A 171 7.65 -1.33 -26.09
CA ASP A 171 9.00 -0.78 -26.02
C ASP A 171 9.67 -1.12 -24.68
N GLN A 172 10.99 -0.98 -24.62
CA GLN A 172 11.78 -1.39 -23.45
C GLN A 172 11.46 -0.55 -22.21
N GLN A 173 11.05 0.70 -22.38
CA GLN A 173 10.74 1.61 -21.27
C GLN A 173 9.39 1.24 -20.66
N THR A 174 8.35 1.04 -21.47
CA THR A 174 7.03 0.63 -20.98
C THR A 174 7.06 -0.75 -20.35
N LEU A 175 7.81 -1.70 -20.91
CA LEU A 175 8.01 -3.01 -20.28
C LEU A 175 8.63 -2.88 -18.88
N SER A 176 9.64 -2.01 -18.73
CA SER A 176 10.29 -1.77 -17.44
C SER A 176 9.32 -1.12 -16.43
N GLN A 177 8.46 -0.21 -16.88
CA GLN A 177 7.42 0.40 -16.06
C GLN A 177 6.35 -0.61 -15.64
N LEU A 178 5.89 -1.48 -16.55
CA LEU A 178 5.00 -2.58 -16.22
C LEU A 178 5.61 -3.50 -15.18
N MET A 179 6.88 -3.89 -15.36
CA MET A 179 7.58 -4.74 -14.39
C MET A 179 7.70 -4.09 -13.02
N ASN A 180 7.97 -2.78 -12.96
CA ASN A 180 7.94 -2.03 -11.70
C ASN A 180 6.55 -2.00 -11.07
N ASN A 181 5.49 -1.86 -11.88
CA ASN A 181 4.12 -1.91 -11.41
C ASN A 181 3.74 -3.32 -10.92
N LEU A 182 4.31 -4.41 -11.44
CA LEU A 182 3.98 -5.76 -10.97
C LEU A 182 4.74 -6.17 -9.68
N LYS A 183 5.79 -5.45 -9.30
CA LYS A 183 6.54 -5.72 -8.05
C LYS A 183 5.61 -5.64 -6.84
N GLY A 184 5.72 -6.59 -5.92
CA GLY A 184 4.89 -6.65 -4.71
C GLY A 184 3.68 -7.58 -4.83
N LEU A 185 3.31 -8.01 -6.05
CA LEU A 185 2.19 -8.92 -6.27
C LEU A 185 2.59 -10.39 -6.23
N SER A 186 1.62 -11.27 -5.95
CA SER A 186 1.75 -12.72 -6.10
C SER A 186 1.96 -13.10 -7.58
N PHE A 187 2.35 -14.36 -7.87
CA PHE A 187 2.50 -14.82 -9.25
C PHE A 187 1.15 -14.81 -9.99
N ASP A 188 0.10 -15.30 -9.35
CA ASP A 188 -1.23 -15.41 -9.95
C ASP A 188 -1.83 -14.03 -10.21
N ASP A 189 -1.67 -13.09 -9.27
CA ASP A 189 -2.09 -11.70 -9.46
C ASP A 189 -1.30 -11.01 -10.57
N SER A 190 0.03 -11.20 -10.58
CA SER A 190 0.89 -10.66 -11.64
C SER A 190 0.47 -11.18 -13.01
N ARG A 191 0.22 -12.50 -13.11
CA ARG A 191 -0.22 -13.15 -14.35
C ARG A 191 -1.58 -12.63 -14.81
N ARG A 192 -2.51 -12.39 -13.89
CA ARG A 192 -3.83 -11.80 -14.18
C ARG A 192 -3.70 -10.38 -14.74
N LEU A 193 -2.85 -9.54 -14.15
CA LEU A 193 -2.63 -8.18 -14.64
C LEU A 193 -1.90 -8.14 -15.98
N ILE A 194 -0.86 -8.96 -16.16
CA ILE A 194 -0.15 -9.13 -17.44
C ILE A 194 -1.15 -9.53 -18.54
N ARG A 195 -2.00 -10.51 -18.25
CA ARG A 195 -3.01 -10.96 -19.21
C ARG A 195 -3.99 -9.85 -19.54
N SER A 196 -4.45 -9.08 -18.55
CA SER A 196 -5.34 -7.93 -18.77
C SER A 196 -4.68 -6.89 -19.69
N ALA A 197 -3.42 -6.56 -19.44
CA ALA A 197 -2.67 -5.59 -20.23
C ALA A 197 -2.52 -6.02 -21.71
N ILE A 198 -2.31 -7.31 -21.96
CA ILE A 198 -2.07 -7.82 -23.32
C ILE A 198 -3.39 -8.01 -24.12
N ARG A 199 -4.52 -8.22 -23.43
CA ARG A 199 -5.73 -8.79 -24.05
C ARG A 199 -6.45 -7.84 -25.00
N ASP A 200 -6.45 -6.53 -24.72
CA ASP A 200 -7.41 -5.61 -25.35
C ASP A 200 -6.98 -5.16 -26.75
N ASP A 201 -5.69 -4.99 -27.02
CA ASP A 201 -5.19 -4.56 -28.33
C ASP A 201 -3.86 -5.21 -28.77
N GLY A 202 -3.27 -6.06 -27.92
CA GLY A 202 -1.97 -6.66 -28.18
C GLY A 202 -0.81 -5.66 -28.12
N ALA A 203 -0.99 -4.52 -27.47
CA ALA A 203 0.07 -3.60 -27.09
C ALA A 203 0.18 -3.55 -25.56
N ILE A 204 1.33 -3.10 -25.09
CA ILE A 204 1.48 -2.64 -23.71
C ILE A 204 1.98 -1.21 -23.85
N ASP A 205 1.11 -0.25 -23.60
CA ASP A 205 1.39 1.17 -23.75
C ASP A 205 1.34 1.93 -22.41
N GLU A 206 1.73 3.21 -22.43
CA GLU A 206 1.73 4.06 -21.22
C GLU A 206 0.29 4.35 -20.71
N SER A 207 -0.73 4.18 -21.56
CA SER A 207 -2.13 4.42 -21.21
C SER A 207 -2.76 3.28 -20.41
N ASP A 208 -2.19 2.07 -20.49
CA ASP A 208 -2.59 0.90 -19.70
C ASP A 208 -2.10 0.97 -18.23
N LEU A 209 -0.99 1.67 -17.98
CA LEU A 209 -0.32 1.69 -16.68
C LEU A 209 -1.20 2.19 -15.51
N PRO A 210 -2.05 3.23 -15.67
CA PRO A 210 -2.98 3.66 -14.62
C PRO A 210 -3.98 2.56 -14.22
N GLU A 211 -4.51 1.80 -15.19
CA GLU A 211 -5.48 0.74 -14.93
C GLU A 211 -4.81 -0.45 -14.25
N ILE A 212 -3.62 -0.84 -14.70
CA ILE A 212 -2.82 -1.91 -14.09
C ILE A 212 -2.46 -1.55 -12.65
N ASN A 213 -2.04 -0.30 -12.40
CA ASN A 213 -1.79 0.19 -11.05
C ASN A 213 -3.06 0.12 -10.20
N ARG A 214 -4.18 0.61 -10.70
CA ARG A 214 -5.46 0.53 -9.98
C ARG A 214 -5.85 -0.90 -9.64
N ALA A 215 -5.75 -1.82 -10.59
CA ALA A 215 -6.08 -3.23 -10.38
C ALA A 215 -5.12 -3.90 -9.40
N LYS A 216 -3.81 -3.61 -9.47
CA LYS A 216 -2.83 -4.02 -8.45
C LYS A 216 -3.26 -3.61 -7.04
N PHE A 217 -3.60 -2.34 -6.83
CA PHE A 217 -3.95 -1.84 -5.51
C PHE A 217 -5.24 -2.43 -4.95
N GLN A 218 -6.20 -2.75 -5.83
CA GLN A 218 -7.40 -3.47 -5.43
C GLN A 218 -7.10 -4.91 -4.99
N LEU A 219 -6.15 -5.59 -5.62
CA LEU A 219 -5.76 -6.96 -5.26
C LEU A 219 -5.00 -7.05 -3.93
N MET A 220 -4.31 -5.99 -3.53
CA MET A 220 -3.52 -5.98 -2.29
C MET A 220 -4.35 -5.71 -1.01
N ASP A 221 -5.69 -5.70 -1.10
CA ASP A 221 -6.61 -5.51 0.03
C ASP A 221 -6.23 -4.33 0.94
N MET A 222 -5.96 -3.19 0.30
CA MET A 222 -5.53 -1.95 0.96
C MET A 222 -6.69 -1.25 1.72
N GLU A 223 -7.76 -1.98 2.06
CA GLU A 223 -8.92 -1.44 2.77
C GLU A 223 -8.65 -1.32 4.29
N GLY A 224 -8.02 -0.21 4.68
CA GLY A 224 -7.99 0.18 6.08
C GLY A 224 -6.99 1.29 6.37
N VAL A 225 -5.70 0.93 6.44
CA VAL A 225 -4.63 1.78 6.99
C VAL A 225 -3.84 2.50 5.91
N LEU A 226 -3.60 1.83 4.79
CA LEU A 226 -2.81 2.34 3.69
C LEU A 226 -3.71 2.34 2.46
N SER A 227 -3.95 3.49 1.84
CA SER A 227 -4.76 3.61 0.63
C SER A 227 -3.92 4.11 -0.55
N PHE A 228 -4.40 3.89 -1.77
CA PHE A 228 -3.76 4.41 -2.97
C PHE A 228 -4.48 5.66 -3.48
N GLU A 229 -3.72 6.71 -3.76
CA GLU A 229 -4.25 7.95 -4.33
C GLU A 229 -4.20 7.90 -5.86
N TYR A 230 -5.36 7.66 -6.47
CA TYR A 230 -5.52 7.54 -7.92
C TYR A 230 -5.33 8.85 -8.70
N ASN A 231 -5.53 9.99 -8.03
CA ASN A 231 -5.36 11.32 -8.60
C ASN A 231 -4.00 11.91 -8.19
N THR A 232 -2.93 11.36 -8.73
CA THR A 232 -1.64 12.06 -8.83
C THR A 232 -1.80 13.08 -9.97
N GLU A 233 -2.39 14.23 -9.65
CA GLU A 233 -2.78 15.22 -10.66
C GLU A 233 -1.67 15.49 -11.68
N LYS A 234 -2.07 15.73 -12.94
CA LYS A 234 -1.15 16.23 -13.96
C LYS A 234 -0.51 17.50 -13.42
N PHE A 235 0.82 17.51 -13.40
CA PHE A 235 1.74 18.54 -12.90
C PHE A 235 1.32 20.02 -13.09
N SER A 236 0.41 20.31 -14.02
CA SER A 236 -0.17 21.63 -14.33
C SER A 236 -1.22 22.18 -13.34
N SER A 237 -1.80 21.36 -12.44
CA SER A 237 -2.90 21.81 -11.56
C SER A 237 -2.48 22.37 -10.20
N VAL A 238 -1.18 22.46 -9.90
CA VAL A 238 -0.68 22.96 -8.61
C VAL A 238 0.14 24.24 -8.81
N GLY A 239 -0.49 25.39 -8.57
CA GLY A 239 0.16 26.70 -8.53
C GLY A 239 1.14 26.83 -7.34
N GLY A 240 2.26 27.53 -7.53
CA GLY A 240 3.28 27.74 -6.51
C GLY A 240 4.19 26.53 -6.22
N LEU A 241 4.68 26.44 -4.98
CA LEU A 241 5.61 25.40 -4.45
C LEU A 241 6.94 25.30 -5.22
N HIS A 242 7.48 26.43 -5.65
CA HIS A 242 8.68 26.46 -6.50
C HIS A 242 9.92 25.91 -5.79
N GLY A 243 10.06 26.16 -4.49
CA GLY A 243 11.20 25.72 -3.69
C GLY A 243 11.24 24.19 -3.57
N LEU A 244 10.12 23.59 -3.21
CA LEU A 244 9.90 22.15 -3.12
C LEU A 244 10.11 21.50 -4.48
N LYS A 245 9.49 22.03 -5.55
CA LYS A 245 9.65 21.50 -6.92
C LYS A 245 11.11 21.47 -7.35
N HIS A 246 11.83 22.58 -7.16
CA HIS A 246 13.26 22.66 -7.49
C HIS A 246 14.09 21.66 -6.69
N TRP A 247 13.81 21.53 -5.39
CA TRP A 247 14.50 20.60 -4.49
C TRP A 247 14.29 19.13 -4.87
N LEU A 248 13.08 18.77 -5.31
CA LEU A 248 12.72 17.42 -5.77
C LEU A 248 13.40 17.06 -7.09
N GLU A 249 13.49 18.01 -8.03
CA GLU A 249 14.10 17.75 -9.34
C GLU A 249 15.60 17.40 -9.20
N GLN A 250 16.32 18.09 -8.31
CA GLN A 250 17.72 17.78 -8.01
C GLN A 250 17.93 16.35 -7.46
N ARG A 251 16.91 15.77 -6.82
CA ARG A 251 16.97 14.48 -6.11
C ARG A 251 16.37 13.32 -6.89
N LYS A 252 15.63 13.61 -7.96
CA LYS A 252 14.97 12.63 -8.82
C LYS A 252 15.93 11.54 -9.31
N GLY A 253 17.10 11.94 -9.82
CA GLY A 253 18.12 11.00 -10.30
C GLY A 253 18.68 10.11 -9.18
N ALA A 254 18.98 10.69 -8.02
CA ALA A 254 19.50 9.94 -6.87
C ALA A 254 18.48 8.92 -6.33
N PHE A 255 17.20 9.28 -6.32
CA PHE A 255 16.14 8.41 -5.82
C PHE A 255 15.78 7.27 -6.80
N LEU A 256 15.61 7.58 -8.08
CA LEU A 256 15.15 6.61 -9.08
C LEU A 256 16.28 5.69 -9.59
N ASN A 257 17.48 6.25 -9.77
CA ASN A 257 18.58 5.53 -10.44
C ASN A 257 19.60 4.95 -9.46
N GLY A 258 19.47 5.23 -8.15
CA GLY A 258 20.44 4.82 -7.14
C GLY A 258 21.85 5.36 -7.41
N SER A 259 21.96 6.52 -8.07
CA SER A 259 23.24 7.11 -8.50
C SER A 259 24.10 7.66 -7.34
N SER A 260 23.58 7.60 -6.12
CA SER A 260 24.20 8.09 -4.89
C SER A 260 24.26 6.95 -3.87
N LYS A 261 25.28 6.97 -3.01
CA LYS A 261 25.39 6.06 -1.86
C LYS A 261 24.27 6.27 -0.84
N ASP A 262 23.76 7.51 -0.78
CA ASP A 262 22.67 7.91 0.10
C ASP A 262 21.44 8.28 -0.74
N THR A 263 20.32 7.60 -0.48
CA THR A 263 19.03 7.81 -1.16
C THR A 263 18.22 8.87 -0.41
N PRO A 264 17.57 9.83 -1.10
CA PRO A 264 16.65 10.77 -0.48
C PRO A 264 15.57 10.06 0.33
N LYS A 265 15.36 10.50 1.57
CA LYS A 265 14.48 9.84 2.52
C LYS A 265 13.07 10.42 2.50
N GLY A 266 12.93 11.74 2.55
CA GLY A 266 11.61 12.32 2.67
C GLY A 266 11.60 13.78 3.09
N VAL A 267 10.41 14.34 3.17
CA VAL A 267 10.15 15.73 3.58
C VAL A 267 9.02 15.80 4.60
N MET A 268 9.08 16.80 5.46
CA MET A 268 7.93 17.24 6.26
C MET A 268 7.37 18.52 5.67
N LEU A 269 6.07 18.53 5.39
CA LEU A 269 5.30 19.69 4.98
C LEU A 269 4.58 20.24 6.21
N LEU A 270 5.17 21.27 6.84
CA LEU A 270 4.55 22.00 7.94
C LEU A 270 3.85 23.23 7.36
N GLY A 271 2.66 23.58 7.82
CA GLY A 271 2.04 24.78 7.28
C GLY A 271 0.62 25.02 7.71
N VAL A 272 0.08 26.14 7.27
CA VAL A 272 -1.29 26.56 7.58
C VAL A 272 -2.32 25.58 7.00
N GLN A 273 -3.43 25.38 7.71
CA GLN A 273 -4.53 24.57 7.20
C GLN A 273 -5.07 25.18 5.90
N GLY A 274 -5.32 24.33 4.89
CA GLY A 274 -5.75 24.81 3.56
C GLY A 274 -4.63 25.40 2.69
N GLY A 275 -3.37 25.44 3.16
CA GLY A 275 -2.21 25.92 2.38
C GLY A 275 -1.76 25.01 1.23
N GLY A 276 -2.44 23.89 0.98
CA GLY A 276 -2.10 22.98 -0.13
C GLY A 276 -1.07 21.89 0.20
N LYS A 277 -0.84 21.56 1.48
CA LYS A 277 0.07 20.46 1.88
C LYS A 277 -0.29 19.11 1.26
N SER A 278 -1.57 18.74 1.23
CA SER A 278 -2.04 17.51 0.60
C SER A 278 -1.82 17.55 -0.94
N LEU A 279 -1.98 18.72 -1.56
CA LEU A 279 -1.67 18.92 -2.99
C LEU A 279 -0.17 18.81 -3.25
N ALA A 280 0.67 19.35 -2.36
CA ALA A 280 2.12 19.22 -2.44
C ALA A 280 2.57 17.75 -2.34
N ALA A 281 1.96 16.95 -1.46
CA ALA A 281 2.20 15.51 -1.40
C ALA A 281 1.87 14.80 -2.72
N LYS A 282 0.73 15.16 -3.33
CA LYS A 282 0.33 14.67 -4.67
C LYS A 282 1.29 15.09 -5.76
N ALA A 283 1.77 16.34 -5.70
CA ALA A 283 2.73 16.88 -6.65
C ALA A 283 4.07 16.12 -6.59
N ILE A 284 4.57 15.74 -5.40
CA ILE A 284 5.81 14.95 -5.25
C ILE A 284 5.74 13.66 -6.07
N ALA A 285 4.65 12.89 -5.90
CA ALA A 285 4.43 11.66 -6.65
C ALA A 285 4.31 11.91 -8.16
N GLY A 286 3.63 12.99 -8.56
CA GLY A 286 3.51 13.41 -9.96
C GLY A 286 4.85 13.80 -10.60
N VAL A 287 5.72 14.56 -9.91
CA VAL A 287 7.04 14.99 -10.42
C VAL A 287 7.94 13.79 -10.74
N TRP A 288 7.87 12.75 -9.89
CA TRP A 288 8.70 11.56 -10.02
C TRP A 288 8.03 10.43 -10.81
N GLY A 289 6.74 10.55 -11.15
CA GLY A 289 5.98 9.51 -11.84
C GLY A 289 5.83 8.25 -10.98
N LEU A 290 5.71 8.41 -9.66
CA LEU A 290 5.67 7.30 -8.71
C LEU A 290 4.27 7.08 -8.14
N PRO A 291 3.96 5.84 -7.71
CA PRO A 291 2.75 5.55 -6.93
C PRO A 291 2.70 6.38 -5.63
N LEU A 292 1.52 6.93 -5.30
CA LEU A 292 1.26 7.62 -4.05
C LEU A 292 0.43 6.74 -3.10
N LEU A 293 1.06 6.31 -2.01
CA LEU A 293 0.41 5.60 -0.91
C LEU A 293 0.08 6.60 0.18
N ARG A 294 -1.16 6.63 0.66
CA ARG A 294 -1.60 7.45 1.79
C ARG A 294 -1.78 6.56 3.02
N LEU A 295 -1.04 6.84 4.08
CA LEU A 295 -1.20 6.18 5.37
C LEU A 295 -2.09 7.02 6.27
N ASP A 296 -3.23 6.46 6.66
CA ASP A 296 -4.20 7.12 7.53
C ASP A 296 -4.01 6.68 8.99
N PHE A 297 -3.45 7.58 9.79
CA PHE A 297 -3.24 7.32 11.21
C PHE A 297 -4.55 7.19 12.00
N ALA A 298 -5.64 7.82 11.60
CA ALA A 298 -6.91 7.67 12.29
C ALA A 298 -7.47 6.25 12.12
N ALA A 299 -7.26 5.64 10.95
CA ALA A 299 -7.68 4.26 10.70
C ALA A 299 -6.91 3.21 11.52
N LEU A 300 -5.65 3.51 11.90
CA LEU A 300 -4.84 2.64 12.77
C LEU A 300 -5.48 2.40 14.14
N TYR A 301 -6.13 3.43 14.72
CA TYR A 301 -6.73 3.34 16.06
C TYR A 301 -8.13 2.70 16.08
N ASN A 302 -8.83 2.65 14.94
CA ASN A 302 -10.22 2.20 14.87
C ASN A 302 -10.38 0.66 14.74
N LYS A 303 -9.36 -0.08 14.28
CA LYS A 303 -9.42 -1.54 14.13
C LYS A 303 -8.71 -2.25 15.29
N TYR A 304 -9.51 -2.67 16.29
CA TYR A 304 -9.15 -3.56 17.41
C TYR A 304 -8.04 -3.07 18.35
N ILE A 305 -8.43 -2.69 19.58
CA ILE A 305 -7.55 -2.36 20.70
C ILE A 305 -6.61 -3.56 20.95
N GLY A 306 -5.36 -3.48 20.47
CA GLY A 306 -4.33 -4.52 20.65
C GLY A 306 -3.49 -4.87 19.41
N GLU A 307 -3.94 -4.54 18.20
CA GLU A 307 -3.23 -4.89 16.94
C GLU A 307 -2.65 -3.68 16.18
N THR A 308 -2.78 -2.46 16.71
CA THR A 308 -2.39 -1.22 16.01
C THR A 308 -0.92 -1.16 15.58
N GLU A 309 0.01 -1.63 16.41
CA GLU A 309 1.44 -1.66 16.05
C GLU A 309 1.72 -2.67 14.92
N LYS A 310 1.05 -3.83 14.97
CA LYS A 310 1.14 -4.84 13.92
C LYS A 310 0.62 -4.28 12.59
N ASN A 311 -0.53 -3.62 12.61
CA ASN A 311 -1.13 -3.00 11.43
C ASN A 311 -0.22 -1.91 10.82
N LEU A 312 0.44 -1.10 11.66
CA LEU A 312 1.43 -0.13 11.18
C LEU A 312 2.63 -0.83 10.54
N ARG A 313 3.17 -1.88 11.17
CA ARG A 313 4.29 -2.63 10.63
C ARG A 313 3.94 -3.26 9.28
N GLU A 314 2.77 -3.88 9.17
CA GLU A 314 2.25 -4.46 7.93
C GLU A 314 2.07 -3.38 6.85
N ALA A 315 1.52 -2.22 7.19
CA ALA A 315 1.39 -1.10 6.24
C ALA A 315 2.74 -0.58 5.74
N LEU A 316 3.75 -0.47 6.61
CA LEU A 316 5.10 -0.06 6.24
C LEU A 316 5.82 -1.12 5.39
N GLU A 317 5.66 -2.41 5.73
CA GLU A 317 6.16 -3.53 4.93
C GLU A 317 5.52 -3.53 3.53
N LEU A 318 4.21 -3.30 3.43
CA LEU A 318 3.52 -3.13 2.15
C LEU A 318 4.07 -1.93 1.36
N ALA A 319 4.33 -0.79 2.01
CA ALA A 319 4.95 0.35 1.33
C ALA A 319 6.35 0.01 0.78
N GLU A 320 7.14 -0.77 1.51
CA GLU A 320 8.45 -1.24 1.04
C GLU A 320 8.37 -2.23 -0.13
N LEU A 321 7.39 -3.13 -0.12
CA LEU A 321 7.10 -4.04 -1.23
C LEU A 321 6.70 -3.28 -2.50
N MET A 322 6.10 -2.10 -2.33
CA MET A 322 5.66 -1.21 -3.39
C MET A 322 6.73 -0.25 -3.90
N SER A 323 7.94 -0.33 -3.36
CA SER A 323 9.03 0.55 -3.78
C SER A 323 9.44 0.33 -5.27
N PRO A 324 9.77 1.39 -6.03
CA PRO A 324 9.84 2.80 -5.61
C PRO A 324 8.46 3.47 -5.51
N CYS A 325 8.20 4.17 -4.41
CA CYS A 325 6.92 4.85 -4.18
C CYS A 325 7.06 6.08 -3.27
N VAL A 326 6.01 6.90 -3.22
CA VAL A 326 5.84 7.99 -2.26
C VAL A 326 4.84 7.53 -1.19
N LEU A 327 5.25 7.59 0.08
CA LEU A 327 4.40 7.34 1.23
C LEU A 327 4.01 8.67 1.87
N TRP A 328 2.77 9.09 1.66
CA TRP A 328 2.17 10.26 2.29
C TRP A 328 1.56 9.88 3.64
N ILE A 329 2.09 10.47 4.70
CA ILE A 329 1.54 10.39 6.05
C ILE A 329 0.82 11.71 6.32
N ASP A 330 -0.51 11.68 6.31
CA ASP A 330 -1.31 12.89 6.48
C ASP A 330 -1.56 13.22 7.96
N GLU A 331 -1.43 14.49 8.32
CA GLU A 331 -1.70 15.03 9.67
C GLU A 331 -1.03 14.18 10.76
N ILE A 332 0.27 13.97 10.62
CA ILE A 332 1.05 13.06 11.46
C ILE A 332 0.97 13.41 12.96
N GLU A 333 0.70 14.68 13.28
CA GLU A 333 0.43 15.14 14.64
C GLU A 333 -0.78 14.45 15.26
N LYS A 334 -1.83 14.12 14.49
CA LYS A 334 -3.03 13.46 15.04
C LYS A 334 -2.75 12.03 15.47
N GLY A 335 -1.80 11.37 14.80
CA GLY A 335 -1.36 10.01 15.13
C GLY A 335 -0.27 9.96 16.20
N LEU A 336 0.46 11.05 16.44
CA LEU A 336 1.60 11.09 17.36
C LEU A 336 1.39 11.99 18.59
N ALA A 337 0.34 12.83 18.62
CA ALA A 337 0.10 13.75 19.72
C ALA A 337 -0.24 13.01 21.02
N ASN A 338 0.53 13.33 22.07
CA ASN A 338 0.35 12.83 23.43
C ASN A 338 -0.72 13.66 24.16
N GLY A 339 -1.66 13.01 24.87
CA GLY A 339 -2.57 13.75 25.75
C GLY A 339 -3.69 13.04 26.54
N GLY A 340 -3.91 11.72 26.43
CA GLY A 340 -4.94 11.07 27.26
C GLY A 340 -4.90 9.54 27.21
N SER A 341 -5.16 8.91 28.37
CA SER A 341 -5.30 7.47 28.78
C SER A 341 -4.60 6.30 28.03
N ASP A 342 -4.06 6.47 26.82
CA ASP A 342 -3.48 5.45 25.93
C ASP A 342 -1.96 5.63 25.68
N ASP A 343 -1.26 6.24 26.63
CA ASP A 343 0.16 6.64 26.57
C ASP A 343 1.14 5.51 26.17
N GLY A 344 0.79 4.24 26.42
CA GLY A 344 1.62 3.10 26.04
C GLY A 344 1.55 2.72 24.55
N THR A 345 0.39 2.89 23.91
CA THR A 345 0.18 2.46 22.51
C THR A 345 0.73 3.50 21.54
N SER A 346 0.48 4.78 21.78
CA SER A 346 1.00 5.89 20.97
C SER A 346 2.53 5.91 20.93
N ARG A 347 3.19 5.69 22.08
CA ARG A 347 4.66 5.61 22.16
C ARG A 347 5.24 4.43 21.38
N ARG A 348 4.57 3.26 21.39
CA ARG A 348 5.00 2.09 20.60
C ARG A 348 4.89 2.36 19.10
N ILE A 349 3.76 2.93 18.66
CA ILE A 349 3.53 3.34 17.28
C ILE A 349 4.61 4.34 16.83
N GLN A 350 4.86 5.37 17.63
CA GLN A 350 5.91 6.35 17.39
C GLN A 350 7.28 5.67 17.27
N GLY A 351 7.62 4.76 18.19
CA GLY A 351 8.87 4.02 18.17
C GLY A 351 9.04 3.17 16.90
N THR A 352 7.99 2.47 16.48
CA THR A 352 7.98 1.67 15.25
C THR A 352 8.19 2.54 14.02
N LEU A 353 7.46 3.66 13.90
CA LEU A 353 7.62 4.58 12.77
C LEU A 353 9.03 5.18 12.74
N LEU A 354 9.55 5.67 13.87
CA LEU A 354 10.86 6.32 13.93
C LEU A 354 12.01 5.35 13.63
N THR A 355 11.90 4.10 14.09
CA THR A 355 12.84 3.02 13.77
C THR A 355 12.82 2.75 12.27
N TRP A 356 11.64 2.54 11.69
CA TRP A 356 11.49 2.31 10.26
C TRP A 356 12.01 3.48 9.41
N LEU A 357 11.72 4.73 9.80
CA LEU A 357 12.24 5.92 9.12
C LEU A 357 13.78 5.98 9.10
N SER A 358 14.42 5.37 10.09
CA SER A 358 15.88 5.35 10.22
C SER A 358 16.51 4.17 9.47
N GLU A 359 15.87 3.00 9.50
CA GLU A 359 16.43 1.71 9.06
C GLU A 359 15.99 1.24 7.68
N ARG A 360 14.95 1.83 7.07
CA ARG A 360 14.46 1.38 5.76
C ARG A 360 15.57 1.41 4.70
N SER A 361 15.66 0.34 3.93
CA SER A 361 16.65 0.17 2.84
C SER A 361 16.03 0.31 1.45
N LYS A 362 14.70 0.20 1.35
CA LYS A 362 13.95 0.30 0.10
C LYS A 362 13.68 1.76 -0.28
N PRO A 363 13.60 2.09 -1.58
CA PRO A 363 13.34 3.45 -2.04
C PRO A 363 11.87 3.85 -1.80
N VAL A 364 11.55 4.19 -0.55
CA VAL A 364 10.25 4.76 -0.15
C VAL A 364 10.47 6.20 0.30
N PHE A 365 9.95 7.14 -0.49
CA PHE A 365 10.05 8.56 -0.17
C PHE A 365 8.90 8.98 0.72
N VAL A 366 9.21 9.46 1.92
CA VAL A 366 8.19 9.78 2.91
C VAL A 366 7.82 11.25 2.83
N CYS A 367 6.53 11.56 2.69
CA CYS A 367 5.99 12.91 2.78
C CYS A 367 5.07 12.99 3.99
N CYS A 368 5.50 13.63 5.07
CA CYS A 368 4.67 13.86 6.24
C CYS A 368 4.01 15.24 6.14
N THR A 369 2.72 15.37 6.39
CA THR A 369 2.07 16.69 6.54
C THR A 369 1.77 16.97 8.01
N SER A 370 1.83 18.25 8.39
CA SER A 370 1.40 18.69 9.71
C SER A 370 0.87 20.12 9.72
N ASN A 371 -0.14 20.37 10.56
CA ASN A 371 -0.66 21.70 10.85
C ASN A 371 -0.17 22.26 12.19
N ASP A 372 0.38 21.41 13.06
CA ASP A 372 0.75 21.78 14.43
C ASP A 372 2.06 21.11 14.83
N ILE A 373 3.07 21.94 15.04
CA ILE A 373 4.39 21.48 15.46
C ILE A 373 4.45 21.07 16.94
N SER A 374 3.56 21.58 17.79
CA SER A 374 3.58 21.33 19.23
C SER A 374 3.23 19.88 19.60
N GLY A 375 2.43 19.22 18.76
CA GLY A 375 2.08 17.81 18.90
C GLY A 375 3.11 16.84 18.34
N LEU A 376 4.17 17.35 17.68
CA LEU A 376 5.16 16.49 17.03
C LEU A 376 6.33 16.14 17.95
N PRO A 377 6.76 14.86 17.96
CA PRO A 377 7.94 14.47 18.71
C PRO A 377 9.20 15.10 18.10
N PRO A 378 10.10 15.70 18.90
CA PRO A 378 11.31 16.34 18.42
C PRO A 378 12.19 15.41 17.58
N GLU A 379 12.13 14.11 17.85
CA GLU A 379 12.93 13.14 17.14
C GLU A 379 12.51 12.98 15.66
N LEU A 380 11.28 13.34 15.28
CA LEU A 380 10.83 13.32 13.88
C LEU A 380 11.49 14.42 13.04
N VAL A 381 11.81 15.55 13.68
CA VAL A 381 12.43 16.74 13.11
C VAL A 381 13.96 16.56 12.92
N ARG A 382 14.54 15.48 13.48
CA ARG A 382 15.97 15.22 13.40
C ARG A 382 16.38 14.85 11.96
N LYS A 383 17.32 15.63 11.40
CA LYS A 383 17.96 15.34 10.09
C LYS A 383 18.50 13.91 10.05
N GLY A 384 18.23 13.20 8.95
CA GLY A 384 18.59 11.79 8.75
C GLY A 384 17.41 10.81 8.78
N ARG A 385 16.22 11.28 9.19
CA ARG A 385 14.93 10.56 9.05
C ARG A 385 14.11 11.15 7.90
N LEU A 386 14.00 12.47 7.91
CA LEU A 386 13.57 13.31 6.82
C LEU A 386 14.74 14.22 6.43
N ASP A 387 14.82 14.58 5.17
CA ASP A 387 15.93 15.36 4.60
C ASP A 387 15.69 16.86 4.81
N GLU A 388 14.42 17.29 4.68
CA GLU A 388 14.06 18.69 4.81
C GLU A 388 12.65 18.91 5.40
N ILE A 389 12.46 20.09 5.99
CA ILE A 389 11.17 20.58 6.47
C ILE A 389 10.80 21.80 5.63
N PHE A 390 9.72 21.68 4.88
CA PHE A 390 9.17 22.76 4.09
C PHE A 390 8.02 23.43 4.82
N PHE A 391 8.05 24.76 4.86
CA PHE A 391 6.93 25.57 5.33
C PHE A 391 6.01 25.97 4.17
N VAL A 392 4.75 25.58 4.29
CA VAL A 392 3.69 25.85 3.33
C VAL A 392 2.79 26.94 3.93
N ASP A 393 3.00 28.18 3.50
CA ASP A 393 2.20 29.33 3.92
C ASP A 393 0.97 29.54 3.01
N LEU A 394 0.19 30.57 3.31
CA LEU A 394 -0.88 31.08 2.46
C LEU A 394 -0.31 31.56 1.11
N PRO A 395 -1.04 31.35 0.01
CA PRO A 395 -0.59 31.72 -1.32
C PRO A 395 -0.41 33.23 -1.45
N ASP A 396 0.66 33.64 -2.14
CA ASP A 396 0.87 35.02 -2.56
C ASP A 396 -0.11 35.42 -3.66
N GLU A 397 -0.09 36.69 -4.08
CA GLU A 397 -1.04 37.19 -5.08
C GLU A 397 -0.95 36.48 -6.42
N ALA A 398 0.26 36.16 -6.89
CA ALA A 398 0.46 35.46 -8.15
C ALA A 398 -0.10 34.02 -8.07
N VAL A 399 0.19 33.31 -6.98
CA VAL A 399 -0.34 31.96 -6.75
C VAL A 399 -1.86 31.99 -6.58
N ARG A 400 -2.44 33.00 -5.91
CA ARG A 400 -3.91 33.12 -5.81
C ARG A 400 -4.57 33.30 -7.17
N ARG A 401 -3.95 34.07 -8.07
CA ARG A 401 -4.42 34.21 -9.46
C ARG A 401 -4.45 32.85 -10.17
N ASP A 402 -3.37 32.07 -10.08
CA ASP A 402 -3.29 30.73 -10.67
C ASP A 402 -4.38 29.81 -10.08
N ILE A 403 -4.60 29.87 -8.76
CA ILE A 403 -5.65 29.11 -8.07
C ILE A 403 -7.04 29.46 -8.60
N PHE A 404 -7.36 30.74 -8.82
CA PHE A 404 -8.63 31.14 -9.44
C PHE A 404 -8.78 30.53 -10.84
N GLU A 405 -7.75 30.63 -11.68
CA GLU A 405 -7.76 30.08 -13.04
C GLU A 405 -8.03 28.57 -13.05
N ILE A 406 -7.34 27.82 -12.19
CA ILE A 406 -7.50 26.38 -12.04
C ILE A 406 -8.93 26.02 -11.62
N HIS A 407 -9.45 26.67 -10.57
CA HIS A 407 -10.76 26.32 -10.02
C HIS A 407 -11.95 26.80 -10.86
N LEU A 408 -11.78 27.86 -11.65
CA LEU A 408 -12.77 28.29 -12.66
C LEU A 408 -12.81 27.28 -13.82
N THR A 409 -11.64 26.92 -14.36
CA THR A 409 -11.54 25.95 -15.46
C THR A 409 -12.13 24.59 -15.06
N LYS A 410 -11.86 24.12 -13.84
CA LYS A 410 -12.42 22.86 -13.29
C LYS A 410 -13.95 22.85 -13.20
N ARG A 411 -14.60 24.03 -13.27
CA ARG A 411 -16.05 24.22 -13.17
C ARG A 411 -16.65 24.75 -14.47
N ASP A 412 -15.96 24.50 -15.58
CA ASP A 412 -16.36 24.89 -16.93
C ASP A 412 -16.58 26.41 -17.08
N GLN A 413 -15.93 27.21 -16.23
CA GLN A 413 -15.92 28.66 -16.33
C GLN A 413 -14.66 29.11 -17.07
N SER A 414 -14.82 29.91 -18.13
CA SER A 414 -13.69 30.43 -18.90
C SER A 414 -12.97 31.52 -18.10
N PRO A 415 -11.70 31.32 -17.68
CA PRO A 415 -11.00 32.28 -16.82
C PRO A 415 -10.86 33.68 -17.43
N GLY A 416 -10.81 33.76 -18.77
CA GLY A 416 -10.75 35.03 -19.50
C GLY A 416 -12.00 35.92 -19.40
N LEU A 417 -13.11 35.42 -18.83
CA LEU A 417 -14.30 36.21 -18.54
C LEU A 417 -14.22 36.95 -17.20
N PHE A 418 -13.19 36.69 -16.41
CA PHE A 418 -13.04 37.21 -15.04
C PHE A 418 -11.80 38.10 -14.94
N ASP A 419 -11.89 39.12 -14.08
CA ASP A 419 -10.73 39.95 -13.73
C ASP A 419 -9.93 39.23 -12.62
N LEU A 420 -9.09 38.28 -13.03
CA LEU A 420 -8.30 37.49 -12.08
C LEU A 420 -7.34 38.35 -11.23
N PRO A 421 -6.64 39.37 -11.76
CA PRO A 421 -5.85 40.29 -10.94
C PRO A 421 -6.66 40.98 -9.84
N LEU A 422 -7.88 41.45 -10.15
CA LEU A 422 -8.74 42.07 -9.15
C LEU A 422 -9.19 41.08 -8.07
N LEU A 423 -9.56 39.86 -8.48
CA LEU A 423 -9.95 38.80 -7.55
C LEU A 423 -8.78 38.37 -6.64
N SER A 424 -7.57 38.24 -7.18
CA SER A 424 -6.38 37.87 -6.40
C SER A 424 -5.97 38.94 -5.38
N ALA A 425 -6.13 40.22 -5.74
CA ALA A 425 -5.90 41.33 -4.83
C ALA A 425 -6.95 41.37 -3.70
N ALA A 426 -8.23 41.16 -4.04
CA ALA A 426 -9.33 41.15 -3.08
C ALA A 426 -9.28 39.96 -2.11
N SER A 427 -8.68 38.84 -2.50
CA SER A 427 -8.57 37.62 -1.70
C SER A 427 -7.29 37.57 -0.86
N ALA A 428 -6.73 38.69 -0.44
CA ALA A 428 -5.51 38.73 0.37
C ALA A 428 -5.68 37.93 1.68
N GLY A 429 -4.74 37.02 1.95
CA GLY A 429 -4.79 36.15 3.13
C GLY A 429 -5.76 34.97 3.03
N PHE A 430 -6.34 34.71 1.86
CA PHE A 430 -7.13 33.51 1.61
C PHE A 430 -6.21 32.32 1.31
N SER A 431 -6.59 31.15 1.82
CA SER A 431 -6.06 29.86 1.40
C SER A 431 -6.66 29.42 0.06
N GLY A 432 -6.06 28.42 -0.58
CA GLY A 432 -6.61 27.87 -1.83
C GLY A 432 -8.02 27.31 -1.65
N ALA A 433 -8.28 26.67 -0.51
CA ALA A 433 -9.62 26.17 -0.17
C ALA A 433 -10.65 27.30 -0.04
N GLU A 434 -10.28 28.45 0.51
CA GLU A 434 -11.19 29.59 0.65
C GLU A 434 -11.48 30.26 -0.69
N ILE A 435 -10.50 30.31 -1.60
CA ILE A 435 -10.71 30.74 -2.98
C ILE A 435 -11.68 29.80 -3.69
N GLU A 436 -11.48 28.49 -3.55
CA GLU A 436 -12.39 27.49 -4.10
C GLU A 436 -13.81 27.67 -3.57
N GLN A 437 -13.97 27.88 -2.25
CA GLN A 437 -15.27 28.10 -1.64
C GLN A 437 -15.93 29.41 -2.06
N ALA A 438 -15.16 30.48 -2.31
CA ALA A 438 -15.70 31.72 -2.84
C ALA A 438 -16.30 31.51 -4.25
N ILE A 439 -15.64 30.72 -5.10
CA ILE A 439 -16.17 30.35 -6.43
C ILE A 439 -17.44 29.51 -6.31
N VAL A 440 -17.42 28.49 -5.44
CA VAL A 440 -18.59 27.62 -5.19
C VAL A 440 -19.78 28.43 -4.65
N SER A 441 -19.55 29.34 -3.71
CA SER A 441 -20.58 30.22 -3.15
C SER A 441 -21.16 31.16 -4.21
N GLY A 442 -20.32 31.74 -5.06
CA GLY A 442 -20.75 32.54 -6.20
C GLY A 442 -21.64 31.75 -7.15
N LEU A 443 -21.27 30.51 -7.49
CA LEU A 443 -22.07 29.63 -8.34
C LEU A 443 -23.45 29.31 -7.74
N TYR A 444 -23.52 29.04 -6.43
CA TYR A 444 -24.82 28.83 -5.77
C TYR A 444 -25.70 30.07 -5.83
N THR A 445 -25.11 31.26 -5.65
CA THR A 445 -25.85 32.54 -5.72
C THR A 445 -26.40 32.76 -7.13
N CYS A 446 -25.58 32.56 -8.14
CA CYS A 446 -25.95 32.66 -9.56
C CYS A 446 -27.02 31.64 -9.95
N ALA A 447 -26.89 30.39 -9.51
CA ALA A 447 -27.90 29.35 -9.75
C ALA A 447 -29.26 29.69 -9.13
N ALA A 448 -29.27 30.27 -7.92
CA ALA A 448 -30.51 30.70 -7.27
C ALA A 448 -31.17 31.90 -7.98
N GLN A 449 -30.39 32.75 -8.64
CA GLN A 449 -30.84 33.95 -9.34
C GLN A 449 -31.11 33.73 -10.84
N GLY A 450 -30.67 32.60 -11.41
CA GLY A 450 -30.74 32.31 -12.84
C GLY A 450 -29.80 33.18 -13.68
N THR A 451 -28.66 33.59 -13.11
CA THR A 451 -27.66 34.44 -13.77
C THR A 451 -26.34 33.70 -13.93
N ASP A 452 -25.48 34.17 -14.83
CA ASP A 452 -24.12 33.63 -14.98
C ASP A 452 -23.17 34.14 -13.89
N LEU A 453 -22.07 33.44 -13.66
CA LEU A 453 -21.03 33.84 -12.72
C LEU A 453 -20.25 35.04 -13.27
N THR A 454 -20.08 36.08 -12.45
CA THR A 454 -19.33 37.28 -12.82
C THR A 454 -18.25 37.61 -11.79
N THR A 455 -17.29 38.45 -12.17
CA THR A 455 -16.28 39.01 -11.26
C THR A 455 -16.94 39.66 -10.03
N GLU A 456 -18.03 40.41 -10.22
CA GLU A 456 -18.73 41.11 -9.14
C GLU A 456 -19.33 40.14 -8.12
N THR A 457 -19.95 39.05 -8.59
CA THR A 457 -20.48 38.00 -7.71
C THR A 457 -19.37 37.38 -6.86
N LEU A 458 -18.20 37.11 -7.47
CA LEU A 458 -17.05 36.55 -6.75
C LEU A 458 -16.47 37.53 -5.73
N LEU A 459 -16.36 38.82 -6.07
CA LEU A 459 -15.92 39.86 -5.13
C LEU A 459 -16.87 39.95 -3.93
N HIS A 460 -18.17 39.84 -4.16
CA HIS A 460 -19.16 39.81 -3.08
C HIS A 460 -19.00 38.55 -2.20
N ALA A 461 -18.75 37.38 -2.79
CA ALA A 461 -18.48 36.15 -2.04
C ALA A 461 -17.20 36.25 -1.18
N ILE A 462 -16.13 36.82 -1.74
CA ILE A 462 -14.87 37.08 -1.04
C ILE A 462 -15.10 38.04 0.15
N ALA A 463 -15.79 39.16 -0.07
CA ALA A 463 -16.03 40.16 0.99
C ALA A 463 -16.85 39.62 2.19
N ASN A 464 -17.74 38.66 1.92
CA ASN A 464 -18.56 38.00 2.94
C ASN A 464 -17.86 36.81 3.61
N THR A 465 -16.69 36.40 3.12
CA THR A 465 -15.89 35.35 3.74
C THR A 465 -14.93 35.95 4.75
N ARG A 466 -14.82 35.35 5.93
CA ARG A 466 -13.80 35.71 6.92
C ARG A 466 -12.67 34.69 6.82
N PRO A 467 -11.49 35.08 6.31
CA PRO A 467 -10.44 34.11 6.03
C PRO A 467 -9.78 33.60 7.32
N LEU A 468 -9.20 32.40 7.23
CA LEU A 468 -8.51 31.71 8.30
C LEU A 468 -7.32 32.52 8.83
N SER A 469 -6.67 33.29 7.96
CA SER A 469 -5.64 34.26 8.33
C SER A 469 -6.09 35.27 9.38
N VAL A 470 -7.39 35.59 9.42
CA VAL A 470 -8.00 36.47 10.43
C VAL A 470 -8.52 35.66 11.61
N VAL A 471 -9.26 34.58 11.37
CA VAL A 471 -9.91 33.78 12.44
C VAL A 471 -8.87 33.07 13.34
N MET A 472 -7.78 32.60 12.75
CA MET A 472 -6.70 31.87 13.43
C MET A 472 -5.37 32.62 13.35
N GLY A 473 -5.41 33.95 13.21
CA GLY A 473 -4.22 34.78 12.97
C GLY A 473 -3.10 34.58 14.01
N GLU A 474 -3.44 34.47 15.29
CA GLU A 474 -2.47 34.23 16.37
C GLU A 474 -1.73 32.90 16.19
N LYS A 475 -2.45 31.81 15.87
CA LYS A 475 -1.86 30.49 15.65
C LYS A 475 -1.01 30.45 14.39
N ILE A 476 -1.48 31.09 13.31
CA ILE A 476 -0.74 31.19 12.06
C ILE A 476 0.56 31.97 12.28
N GLN A 477 0.50 33.09 13.01
CA GLN A 477 1.69 33.88 13.31
C GLN A 477 2.69 33.09 14.17
N ALA A 478 2.22 32.40 15.21
CA ALA A 478 3.08 31.54 16.03
C ALA A 478 3.75 30.44 15.19
N LEU A 479 3.04 29.86 14.23
CA LEU A 479 3.60 28.85 13.32
C LEU A 479 4.64 29.46 12.37
N ARG A 480 4.39 30.66 11.83
CA ARG A 480 5.35 31.40 10.98
C ARG A 480 6.61 31.78 11.74
N ASP A 481 6.47 32.29 12.97
CA ASP A 481 7.58 32.66 13.83
C ASP A 481 8.44 31.44 14.18
N TRP A 482 7.80 30.29 14.41
CA TRP A 482 8.51 29.03 14.59
C TRP A 482 9.26 28.62 13.32
N ALA A 483 8.63 28.75 12.15
CA ALA A 483 9.14 28.29 10.87
C ALA A 483 10.30 29.13 10.31
N ASN A 484 10.33 30.44 10.57
CA ASN A 484 11.21 31.42 9.91
C ASN A 484 12.71 31.02 9.89
N ASP A 485 13.23 30.49 10.99
CA ASP A 485 14.65 30.11 11.11
C ASP A 485 14.88 28.59 11.09
N ARG A 486 13.82 27.80 10.89
CA ARG A 486 13.82 26.34 11.11
C ARG A 486 13.39 25.53 9.89
N THR A 487 12.88 26.18 8.85
CA THR A 487 12.29 25.53 7.67
C THR A 487 12.72 26.21 6.39
N VAL A 488 12.53 25.53 5.27
CA VAL A 488 12.69 26.09 3.92
C VAL A 488 11.31 26.44 3.38
N MET A 489 11.16 27.57 2.69
CA MET A 489 9.89 27.89 2.03
C MET A 489 9.60 26.91 0.89
N ALA A 490 8.36 26.42 0.85
CA ALA A 490 7.90 25.43 -0.13
C ALA A 490 7.78 25.96 -1.55
#